data_AF-A0A3B9I2R7-F1
#
_entry.id   AF-A0A3B9I2R7-F1
#
_cell.length_a   1.000
_cell.length_b   1.000
_cell.length_c   1.000
_cell.angle_alpha   90.00
_cell.angle_beta   90.00
_cell.angle_gamma   90.00
#
_symmetry.space_group_name_H-M   'P 1'
#
loop_
_entity.id
_entity.type
_entity.pdbx_description
1 polymer ?
#
loop_
_entity_poly.entity_id
_entity_poly.type
_entity_poly.pdbx_seq_one_letter_code
_entity_poly.pdbx_strand_id
1 'polypeptide(L)'
;MNEGLTYKDSGVDKEAGYESVQLMREHVKKTFTKGVLSDIGGFGGLFQLDKDVYEEPVLVAGTDGVGTKLMIAFMMDKHDTIGEDAVAMCVNDVICQGAKPLFFLDYIATGKLEPSKAADIVKGIANGCIKAKAALIGGETAEMPGLYGKGEYDVAGFCVGVVDKKKIITGEKIIAGDMLIGLPSSGLHSNGYSLVRKLFFDILDWKTDKYLDELGCALGEALMVPTRIYADTIVDLVARFDIKGMSHITGGGFYENIPRMLPAGLSADIITQFINIPPIQKIIQREGNINLDEMYSTFNMGIGIVLTVGKDDYSEILKYLTDKGENPVFLGEIIQRDGDIKICHR
;
A
#
# COMPACT_ATOMS: atom_id res chain seq x y z
N MET A 1 -38.78 -29.69 -23.59
CA MET A 1 -38.28 -28.39 -24.08
C MET A 1 -36.89 -28.22 -23.48
N ASN A 2 -35.85 -28.21 -24.30
CA ASN A 2 -34.51 -27.84 -23.83
C ASN A 2 -34.54 -26.34 -23.59
N GLU A 3 -34.64 -25.91 -22.33
CA GLU A 3 -34.24 -24.56 -21.97
C GLU A 3 -32.75 -24.43 -22.32
N GLY A 4 -32.44 -23.52 -23.25
CA GLY A 4 -31.08 -23.34 -23.73
C GLY A 4 -30.22 -22.75 -22.62
N LEU A 5 -29.03 -23.32 -22.42
CA LEU A 5 -28.06 -22.82 -21.46
C LEU A 5 -27.66 -21.37 -21.81
N THR A 6 -27.94 -20.44 -20.91
CA THR A 6 -27.52 -19.04 -21.02
C THR A 6 -26.20 -18.82 -20.27
N TYR A 7 -25.49 -17.74 -20.59
CA TYR A 7 -24.29 -17.34 -19.83
C TYR A 7 -24.63 -16.95 -18.37
N LYS A 8 -25.89 -16.57 -18.12
CA LYS A 8 -26.41 -16.37 -16.76
C LYS A 8 -26.54 -17.69 -16.01
N ASP A 9 -26.84 -18.79 -16.70
CA ASP A 9 -26.89 -20.14 -16.11
C ASP A 9 -25.49 -20.69 -15.78
N SER A 10 -24.43 -20.16 -16.39
CA SER A 10 -23.04 -20.37 -15.92
C SER A 10 -22.68 -19.50 -14.71
N GLY A 11 -23.62 -18.70 -14.20
CA GLY A 11 -23.45 -17.85 -13.02
C GLY A 11 -22.82 -16.50 -13.31
N VAL A 12 -22.95 -15.93 -14.52
CA VAL A 12 -22.44 -14.60 -14.86
C VAL A 12 -23.57 -13.63 -15.21
N ASP A 13 -23.76 -12.57 -14.43
CA ASP A 13 -24.85 -11.60 -14.62
C ASP A 13 -24.38 -10.28 -15.24
N LYS A 14 -24.68 -10.09 -16.54
CA LYS A 14 -24.34 -8.86 -17.27
C LYS A 14 -25.09 -7.63 -16.75
N GLU A 15 -26.31 -7.78 -16.23
CA GLU A 15 -27.10 -6.65 -15.71
C GLU A 15 -26.49 -6.12 -14.42
N ALA A 16 -26.05 -7.01 -13.54
CA ALA A 16 -25.31 -6.66 -12.33
C ALA A 16 -24.02 -5.90 -12.65
N GLY A 17 -23.31 -6.28 -13.72
CA GLY A 17 -22.15 -5.54 -14.22
C GLY A 17 -22.49 -4.09 -14.59
N TYR A 18 -23.57 -3.86 -15.33
CA TYR A 18 -23.98 -2.50 -15.72
C TYR A 18 -24.42 -1.63 -14.53
N GLU A 19 -25.17 -2.20 -13.58
CA GLU A 19 -25.55 -1.50 -12.34
C GLU A 19 -24.31 -1.08 -11.54
N SER A 20 -23.36 -2.00 -11.39
CA SER A 20 -22.09 -1.76 -10.71
C SER A 20 -21.35 -0.56 -11.33
N VAL A 21 -21.21 -0.53 -12.67
CA VAL A 21 -20.56 0.59 -13.39
C VAL A 21 -21.28 1.93 -13.13
N GLN A 22 -22.61 1.94 -13.06
CA GLN A 22 -23.36 3.18 -12.77
C GLN A 22 -23.08 3.70 -11.36
N LEU A 23 -23.05 2.82 -10.35
CA LEU A 23 -22.77 3.18 -8.96
C LEU A 23 -21.35 3.72 -8.77
N MET A 24 -20.39 3.18 -9.52
CA MET A 24 -18.97 3.54 -9.41
C MET A 24 -18.58 4.80 -10.17
N ARG A 25 -19.34 5.19 -11.20
CA ARG A 25 -18.96 6.27 -12.13
C ARG A 25 -18.59 7.58 -11.44
N GLU A 26 -19.36 7.99 -10.43
CA GLU A 26 -19.10 9.24 -9.69
C GLU A 26 -17.85 9.16 -8.81
N HIS A 27 -17.51 7.99 -8.29
CA HIS A 27 -16.28 7.80 -7.52
C HIS A 27 -15.05 7.91 -8.43
N VAL A 28 -15.09 7.24 -9.57
CA VAL A 28 -13.97 7.24 -10.53
C VAL A 28 -13.76 8.64 -11.12
N LYS A 29 -14.84 9.36 -11.50
CA LYS A 29 -14.72 10.73 -12.03
C LYS A 29 -14.03 11.71 -11.08
N LYS A 30 -14.20 11.54 -9.76
CA LYS A 30 -13.50 12.37 -8.76
C LYS A 30 -11.98 12.18 -8.75
N THR A 31 -11.48 11.08 -9.32
CA THR A 31 -10.04 10.82 -9.44
C THR A 31 -9.40 11.51 -10.64
N PHE A 32 -10.19 12.03 -11.59
CA PHE A 32 -9.66 12.51 -12.86
C PHE A 32 -8.72 13.69 -12.68
N THR A 33 -7.56 13.57 -13.31
CA THR A 33 -6.56 14.63 -13.40
C THR A 33 -6.49 15.16 -14.84
N LYS A 34 -5.76 16.26 -15.05
CA LYS A 34 -5.62 16.90 -16.38
C LYS A 34 -5.16 15.93 -17.49
N GLY A 35 -4.45 14.85 -17.14
CA GLY A 35 -3.97 13.87 -18.13
C GLY A 35 -5.04 12.93 -18.66
N VAL A 36 -6.21 12.80 -18.02
CA VAL A 36 -7.24 11.84 -18.46
C VAL A 36 -7.92 12.32 -19.75
N LEU A 37 -7.92 11.48 -20.79
CA LEU A 37 -8.56 11.77 -22.09
C LEU A 37 -9.83 10.96 -22.36
N SER A 38 -10.11 9.94 -21.54
CA SER A 38 -11.24 9.01 -21.72
C SER A 38 -12.23 9.07 -20.56
N ASP A 39 -13.49 8.71 -20.83
CA ASP A 39 -14.47 8.38 -19.78
C ASP A 39 -14.53 6.86 -19.57
N ILE A 40 -15.23 6.43 -18.53
CA ILE A 40 -15.41 5.02 -18.16
C ILE A 40 -16.35 4.31 -19.15
N GLY A 41 -16.03 3.05 -19.48
CA GLY A 41 -16.83 2.19 -20.36
C GLY A 41 -16.31 2.13 -21.80
N GLY A 42 -15.21 2.80 -22.11
CA GLY A 42 -14.44 2.56 -23.34
C GLY A 42 -13.58 1.30 -23.27
N PHE A 43 -12.97 0.93 -24.39
CA PHE A 43 -12.08 -0.25 -24.49
C PHE A 43 -10.76 -0.12 -23.72
N GLY A 44 -10.39 1.09 -23.32
CA GLY A 44 -9.16 1.35 -22.56
C GLY A 44 -9.11 2.78 -22.04
N GLY A 45 -8.43 2.95 -20.90
CA GLY A 45 -8.13 4.25 -20.33
C GLY A 45 -7.03 4.97 -21.12
N LEU A 46 -7.23 6.26 -21.39
CA LEU A 46 -6.27 7.10 -22.10
C LEU A 46 -5.73 8.17 -21.17
N PHE A 47 -4.40 8.25 -21.06
CA PHE A 47 -3.70 9.25 -20.26
C PHE A 47 -2.64 9.98 -21.08
N GLN A 48 -2.76 11.30 -21.17
CA GLN A 48 -1.79 12.18 -21.80
C GLN A 48 -0.68 12.55 -20.82
N LEU A 49 0.56 12.24 -21.20
CA LEU A 49 1.73 12.70 -20.49
C LEU A 49 2.01 14.19 -20.80
N ASP A 50 2.29 14.97 -19.77
CA ASP A 50 2.72 16.36 -19.91
C ASP A 50 4.20 16.40 -20.31
N LYS A 51 4.46 16.67 -21.59
CA LYS A 51 5.81 16.64 -22.19
C LYS A 51 6.68 17.83 -21.76
N ASP A 52 6.08 18.90 -21.25
CA ASP A 52 6.82 20.11 -20.87
C ASP A 52 7.41 19.98 -19.46
N VAL A 53 7.00 18.97 -18.69
CA VAL A 53 7.45 18.72 -17.30
C VAL A 53 8.66 17.78 -17.23
N TYR A 54 8.88 16.93 -18.24
CA TYR A 54 9.89 15.87 -18.22
C TYR A 54 10.84 15.96 -19.42
N GLU A 55 12.15 15.91 -19.17
CA GLU A 55 13.17 15.89 -20.23
C GLU A 55 13.29 14.50 -20.87
N GLU A 56 13.56 13.47 -20.07
CA GLU A 56 13.58 12.07 -20.50
C GLU A 56 12.59 11.25 -19.65
N PRO A 57 11.27 11.27 -19.97
CA PRO A 57 10.28 10.59 -19.16
C PRO A 57 10.43 9.06 -19.19
N VAL A 58 10.47 8.45 -18.01
CA VAL A 58 10.48 7.00 -17.80
C VAL A 58 9.23 6.61 -17.03
N LEU A 59 8.52 5.59 -17.53
CA LEU A 59 7.36 5.03 -16.85
C LEU A 59 7.80 3.98 -15.83
N VAL A 60 7.26 4.07 -14.62
CA VAL A 60 7.45 3.10 -13.54
C VAL A 60 6.10 2.44 -13.29
N ALA A 61 6.03 1.13 -13.38
CA ALA A 61 4.81 0.38 -13.19
C ALA A 61 4.94 -0.56 -11.99
N GLY A 62 3.88 -0.70 -11.22
CA GLY A 62 3.78 -1.62 -10.09
C GLY A 62 2.42 -2.31 -10.08
N THR A 63 2.40 -3.57 -9.66
CA THR A 63 1.16 -4.33 -9.46
C THR A 63 1.25 -5.06 -8.14
N ASP A 64 0.15 -5.04 -7.39
CA ASP A 64 0.06 -5.72 -6.11
C ASP A 64 -1.41 -6.00 -5.76
N GLY A 65 -1.62 -6.92 -4.82
CA GLY A 65 -2.92 -7.20 -4.24
C GLY A 65 -3.03 -6.71 -2.80
N VAL A 66 -4.21 -6.91 -2.22
CA VAL A 66 -4.42 -6.65 -0.78
C VAL A 66 -3.88 -7.79 0.08
N GLY A 67 -4.00 -9.02 -0.41
CA GLY A 67 -3.63 -10.23 0.34
C GLY A 67 -4.61 -10.58 1.45
N THR A 68 -4.13 -11.31 2.47
CA THR A 68 -5.01 -11.96 3.47
C THR A 68 -5.76 -11.02 4.42
N LYS A 69 -5.57 -9.69 4.31
CA LYS A 69 -6.44 -8.69 4.95
C LYS A 69 -7.88 -8.76 4.45
N LEU A 70 -8.10 -9.21 3.21
CA LEU A 70 -9.43 -9.45 2.64
C LEU A 70 -10.31 -10.34 3.53
N MET A 71 -9.71 -11.31 4.22
CA MET A 71 -10.44 -12.18 5.15
C MET A 71 -11.06 -11.39 6.32
N ILE A 72 -10.40 -10.32 6.80
CA ILE A 72 -10.95 -9.45 7.84
C ILE A 72 -12.13 -8.64 7.26
N ALA A 73 -11.99 -8.14 6.04
CA ALA A 73 -13.05 -7.43 5.33
C ALA A 73 -14.31 -8.30 5.20
N PHE A 74 -14.15 -9.60 4.90
CA PHE A 74 -15.26 -10.55 4.83
C PHE A 74 -15.89 -10.81 6.21
N MET A 75 -15.06 -11.01 7.24
CA MET A 75 -15.54 -11.25 8.61
C MET A 75 -16.32 -10.05 9.19
N MET A 76 -16.04 -8.84 8.70
CA MET A 76 -16.71 -7.61 9.12
C MET A 76 -17.79 -7.12 8.17
N ASP A 77 -17.95 -7.77 7.01
CA ASP A 77 -18.78 -7.28 5.88
C ASP A 77 -18.53 -5.79 5.57
N LYS A 78 -17.24 -5.40 5.56
CA LYS A 78 -16.79 -4.02 5.35
C LYS A 78 -15.78 -3.93 4.21
N HIS A 79 -16.16 -3.29 3.13
CA HIS A 79 -15.43 -3.34 1.86
C HIS A 79 -14.99 -1.96 1.33
N ASP A 80 -15.43 -0.88 1.96
CA ASP A 80 -15.29 0.49 1.44
C ASP A 80 -13.89 1.12 1.63
N THR A 81 -13.00 0.41 2.32
CA THR A 81 -11.61 0.82 2.55
C THR A 81 -10.57 -0.12 1.93
N ILE A 82 -10.95 -1.35 1.56
CA ILE A 82 -9.98 -2.37 1.12
C ILE A 82 -9.34 -2.01 -0.22
N GLY A 83 -10.06 -1.26 -1.06
CA GLY A 83 -9.53 -0.72 -2.30
C GLY A 83 -8.43 0.33 -2.09
N GLU A 84 -8.45 1.04 -0.95
CA GLU A 84 -7.38 1.97 -0.60
C GLU A 84 -6.09 1.21 -0.29
N ASP A 85 -6.17 0.04 0.36
CA ASP A 85 -5.01 -0.82 0.59
C ASP A 85 -4.38 -1.27 -0.73
N ALA A 86 -5.19 -1.72 -1.71
CA ALA A 86 -4.69 -2.12 -3.03
C ALA A 86 -3.94 -0.99 -3.74
N VAL A 87 -4.49 0.24 -3.68
CA VAL A 87 -3.84 1.41 -4.26
C VAL A 87 -2.54 1.73 -3.53
N ALA A 88 -2.56 1.73 -2.19
CA ALA A 88 -1.41 2.07 -1.39
C ALA A 88 -0.24 1.12 -1.61
N MET A 89 -0.50 -0.18 -1.71
CA MET A 89 0.54 -1.18 -1.99
C MET A 89 1.28 -0.87 -3.30
N CYS A 90 0.55 -0.67 -4.39
CA CYS A 90 1.16 -0.38 -5.69
C CYS A 90 1.84 1.01 -5.73
N VAL A 91 1.15 2.04 -5.22
CA VAL A 91 1.62 3.42 -5.30
C VAL A 91 2.88 3.61 -4.45
N ASN A 92 2.92 3.07 -3.23
CA ASN A 92 4.06 3.21 -2.34
C ASN A 92 5.32 2.52 -2.89
N ASP A 93 5.17 1.45 -3.65
CA ASP A 93 6.29 0.83 -4.37
C ASP A 93 6.79 1.73 -5.51
N VAL A 94 5.88 2.23 -6.35
CA VAL A 94 6.23 3.09 -7.50
C VAL A 94 6.95 4.37 -7.06
N ILE A 95 6.51 5.00 -5.97
CA ILE A 95 7.15 6.23 -5.48
C ILE A 95 8.55 5.98 -4.92
N CYS A 96 8.92 4.74 -4.56
CA CYS A 96 10.28 4.43 -4.07
C CYS A 96 11.35 4.63 -5.14
N GLN A 97 10.99 4.68 -6.43
CA GLN A 97 11.91 5.05 -7.52
C GLN A 97 11.90 6.56 -7.83
N GLY A 98 11.24 7.37 -7.00
CA GLY A 98 11.07 8.82 -7.21
C GLY A 98 10.00 9.18 -8.23
N ALA A 99 9.17 8.21 -8.64
CA ALA A 99 8.13 8.44 -9.62
C ALA A 99 6.90 9.14 -9.04
N LYS A 100 6.30 10.02 -9.85
CA LYS A 100 4.99 10.61 -9.57
C LYS A 100 3.90 9.69 -10.14
N PRO A 101 2.95 9.19 -9.33
CA PRO A 101 1.82 8.42 -9.83
C PRO A 101 1.00 9.21 -10.86
N LEU A 102 0.60 8.55 -11.95
CA LEU A 102 -0.22 9.13 -13.01
C LEU A 102 -1.64 8.56 -12.97
N PHE A 103 -1.73 7.23 -13.09
CA PHE A 103 -2.99 6.54 -13.18
C PHE A 103 -2.93 5.15 -12.53
N PHE A 104 -4.11 4.60 -12.31
CA PHE A 104 -4.35 3.31 -11.70
C PHE A 104 -5.35 2.51 -12.54
N LEU A 105 -5.19 1.19 -12.53
CA LEU A 105 -6.19 0.23 -12.98
C LEU A 105 -6.41 -0.83 -11.90
N ASP A 106 -7.60 -1.39 -11.86
CA ASP A 106 -7.96 -2.46 -10.93
C ASP A 106 -8.53 -3.70 -11.63
N TYR A 107 -8.40 -4.84 -10.97
CA TYR A 107 -9.04 -6.10 -11.36
C TYR A 107 -9.68 -6.71 -10.12
N ILE A 108 -11.01 -6.87 -10.17
CA ILE A 108 -11.80 -7.49 -9.11
C ILE A 108 -12.28 -8.86 -9.57
N ALA A 109 -11.93 -9.90 -8.84
CA ALA A 109 -12.40 -11.25 -9.07
C ALA A 109 -13.33 -11.69 -7.95
N THR A 110 -14.50 -12.24 -8.25
CA THR A 110 -15.47 -12.67 -7.23
C THR A 110 -16.19 -13.95 -7.64
N GLY A 111 -16.68 -14.71 -6.66
CA GLY A 111 -17.49 -15.91 -6.94
C GLY A 111 -18.88 -15.55 -7.47
N LYS A 112 -19.46 -14.46 -6.95
CA LYS A 112 -20.72 -13.88 -7.42
C LYS A 112 -20.65 -12.36 -7.33
N LEU A 113 -21.09 -11.66 -8.38
CA LEU A 113 -21.08 -10.21 -8.38
C LEU A 113 -22.25 -9.64 -7.55
N GLU A 114 -21.91 -8.88 -6.52
CA GLU A 114 -22.85 -8.08 -5.72
C GLU A 114 -22.58 -6.58 -6.02
N PRO A 115 -23.47 -5.88 -6.74
CA PRO A 115 -23.19 -4.52 -7.22
C PRO A 115 -22.83 -3.50 -6.14
N SER A 116 -23.51 -3.54 -4.99
CA SER A 116 -23.22 -2.66 -3.86
C SER A 116 -21.82 -2.89 -3.28
N LYS A 117 -21.41 -4.15 -3.14
CA LYS A 117 -20.09 -4.55 -2.64
C LYS A 117 -18.98 -4.15 -3.60
N ALA A 118 -19.17 -4.37 -4.90
CA ALA A 118 -18.26 -3.91 -5.93
C ALA A 118 -18.12 -2.38 -5.92
N ALA A 119 -19.23 -1.66 -5.74
CA ALA A 119 -19.22 -0.20 -5.63
C ALA A 119 -18.45 0.29 -4.39
N ASP A 120 -18.57 -0.39 -3.24
CA ASP A 120 -17.78 -0.08 -2.04
C ASP A 120 -16.29 -0.32 -2.26
N ILE A 121 -15.90 -1.44 -2.87
CA ILE A 121 -14.49 -1.73 -3.19
C ILE A 121 -13.92 -0.60 -4.06
N VAL A 122 -14.61 -0.24 -5.15
CA VAL A 122 -14.15 0.80 -6.07
C VAL A 122 -14.21 2.20 -5.46
N LYS A 123 -15.14 2.47 -4.54
CA LYS A 123 -15.11 3.69 -3.71
C LYS A 123 -13.81 3.76 -2.91
N GLY A 124 -13.35 2.65 -2.32
CA GLY A 124 -12.04 2.55 -1.66
C GLY A 124 -10.88 2.82 -2.62
N ILE A 125 -10.88 2.20 -3.80
CA ILE A 125 -9.85 2.41 -4.84
C ILE A 125 -9.81 3.88 -5.27
N ALA A 126 -10.97 4.49 -5.54
CA ALA A 126 -11.06 5.88 -5.93
C ALA A 126 -10.54 6.82 -4.82
N ASN A 127 -10.87 6.55 -3.55
CA ASN A 127 -10.35 7.31 -2.42
C ASN A 127 -8.81 7.19 -2.31
N GLY A 128 -8.27 5.99 -2.52
CA GLY A 128 -6.83 5.76 -2.61
C GLY A 128 -6.19 6.55 -3.75
N CYS A 129 -6.77 6.52 -4.94
CA CYS A 129 -6.30 7.27 -6.11
C CYS A 129 -6.27 8.78 -5.86
N ILE A 130 -7.31 9.33 -5.22
CA ILE A 130 -7.37 10.74 -4.82
C ILE A 130 -6.20 11.09 -3.87
N LYS A 131 -5.96 10.26 -2.84
CA LYS A 131 -4.84 10.43 -1.90
C LYS A 131 -3.48 10.32 -2.60
N ALA A 132 -3.37 9.43 -3.58
CA ALA A 132 -2.19 9.23 -4.41
C ALA A 132 -1.97 10.31 -5.48
N LYS A 133 -2.97 11.18 -5.71
CA LYS A 133 -3.03 12.12 -6.85
C LYS A 133 -2.91 11.43 -8.20
N ALA A 134 -3.42 10.20 -8.29
CA ALA A 134 -3.50 9.38 -9.49
C ALA A 134 -4.95 9.30 -9.99
N ALA A 135 -5.14 9.09 -11.28
CA ALA A 135 -6.46 8.87 -11.87
C ALA A 135 -6.78 7.38 -12.00
N LEU A 136 -7.96 6.94 -11.57
CA LEU A 136 -8.48 5.63 -11.90
C LEU A 136 -9.04 5.69 -13.33
N ILE A 137 -8.35 5.06 -14.29
CA ILE A 137 -8.68 5.21 -15.73
C ILE A 137 -9.29 3.96 -16.36
N GLY A 138 -9.38 2.86 -15.62
CA GLY A 138 -9.96 1.62 -16.09
C GLY A 138 -9.92 0.55 -15.02
N GLY A 139 -10.67 -0.51 -15.23
CA GLY A 139 -10.67 -1.69 -14.38
C GLY A 139 -11.51 -2.79 -15.00
N GLU A 140 -11.50 -3.97 -14.38
CA GLU A 140 -12.26 -5.13 -14.84
C GLU A 140 -12.87 -5.88 -13.65
N THR A 141 -14.05 -6.47 -13.86
CA THR A 141 -14.73 -7.27 -12.85
C THR A 141 -15.09 -8.64 -13.41
N ALA A 142 -14.51 -9.69 -12.84
CA ALA A 142 -14.70 -11.06 -13.27
C ALA A 142 -15.52 -11.87 -12.25
N GLU A 143 -16.65 -12.41 -12.71
CA GLU A 143 -17.47 -13.36 -11.95
C GLU A 143 -17.04 -14.80 -12.29
N MET A 144 -16.47 -15.51 -11.32
CA MET A 144 -15.85 -16.83 -11.47
C MET A 144 -16.41 -17.82 -10.43
N PRO A 145 -17.68 -18.25 -10.59
CA PRO A 145 -18.30 -19.20 -9.68
C PRO A 145 -17.53 -20.54 -9.69
N GLY A 146 -17.31 -21.11 -8.51
CA GLY A 146 -16.55 -22.36 -8.33
C GLY A 146 -15.05 -22.17 -8.14
N LEU A 147 -14.49 -20.98 -8.42
CA LEU A 147 -13.13 -20.63 -8.02
C LEU A 147 -13.11 -19.92 -6.66
N TYR A 148 -14.00 -18.94 -6.49
CA TYR A 148 -14.13 -18.17 -5.24
C TYR A 148 -15.34 -18.63 -4.42
N GLY A 149 -15.18 -18.63 -3.09
CA GLY A 149 -16.27 -18.89 -2.16
C GLY A 149 -17.37 -17.84 -2.23
N LYS A 150 -18.52 -18.14 -1.61
CA LYS A 150 -19.64 -17.20 -1.57
C LYS A 150 -19.25 -15.96 -0.75
N GLY A 151 -19.34 -14.78 -1.37
CA GLY A 151 -19.01 -13.49 -0.74
C GLY A 151 -17.51 -13.17 -0.70
N GLU A 152 -16.67 -14.08 -1.18
CA GLU A 152 -15.22 -13.86 -1.29
C GLU A 152 -14.89 -13.23 -2.63
N TYR A 153 -13.89 -12.34 -2.60
CA TYR A 153 -13.34 -11.69 -3.78
C TYR A 153 -11.85 -11.45 -3.62
N ASP A 154 -11.17 -11.16 -4.72
CA ASP A 154 -9.80 -10.67 -4.75
C ASP A 154 -9.72 -9.34 -5.48
N VAL A 155 -8.76 -8.51 -5.11
CA VAL A 155 -8.53 -7.18 -5.69
C VAL A 155 -7.05 -7.06 -6.03
N ALA A 156 -6.76 -6.94 -7.31
CA ALA A 156 -5.45 -6.61 -7.82
C ALA A 156 -5.43 -5.17 -8.33
N GLY A 157 -4.35 -4.46 -8.01
CA GLY A 157 -4.09 -3.11 -8.43
C GLY A 157 -2.96 -3.02 -9.44
N PHE A 158 -2.97 -1.97 -10.24
CA PHE A 158 -1.90 -1.65 -11.17
C PHE A 158 -1.71 -0.13 -11.21
N CYS A 159 -0.54 0.34 -10.80
CA CYS A 159 -0.18 1.76 -10.83
C CYS A 159 0.88 2.01 -11.91
N VAL A 160 0.72 3.12 -12.63
CA VAL A 160 1.77 3.68 -13.47
C VAL A 160 2.11 5.08 -12.99
N GLY A 161 3.38 5.30 -12.71
CA GLY A 161 3.98 6.60 -12.44
C GLY A 161 4.98 7.00 -13.52
N VAL A 162 5.48 8.22 -13.40
CA VAL A 162 6.53 8.76 -14.28
C VAL A 162 7.61 9.45 -13.47
N VAL A 163 8.84 9.31 -13.93
CA VAL A 163 10.02 9.97 -13.38
C VAL A 163 10.90 10.43 -14.54
N ASP A 164 11.65 11.53 -14.35
CA ASP A 164 12.68 11.91 -15.30
C ASP A 164 13.90 10.97 -15.09
N LYS A 165 14.47 10.44 -16.17
CA LYS A 165 15.52 9.42 -16.12
C LYS A 165 16.67 9.74 -15.17
N LYS A 166 17.11 11.00 -15.14
CA LYS A 166 18.20 11.48 -14.26
C LYS A 166 17.83 11.58 -12.78
N LYS A 167 16.54 11.51 -12.46
CA LYS A 167 15.98 11.60 -11.10
C LYS A 167 15.53 10.24 -10.54
N ILE A 168 15.74 9.15 -11.28
CA ILE A 168 15.42 7.81 -10.77
C ILE A 168 16.24 7.54 -9.51
N ILE A 169 15.55 7.10 -8.47
CA ILE A 169 16.16 6.74 -7.19
C ILE A 169 16.38 5.23 -7.18
N THR A 170 17.64 4.82 -7.18
CA THR A 170 18.06 3.40 -7.26
C THR A 170 18.81 2.92 -6.03
N GLY A 171 19.23 3.83 -5.14
CA GLY A 171 20.14 3.51 -4.04
C GLY A 171 21.63 3.60 -4.39
N GLU A 172 22.00 3.73 -5.67
CA GLU A 172 23.41 3.73 -6.11
C GLU A 172 24.26 4.87 -5.52
N LYS A 173 23.63 5.97 -5.10
CA LYS A 173 24.31 7.13 -4.48
C LYS A 173 24.51 6.99 -2.97
N ILE A 174 23.98 5.92 -2.36
CA ILE A 174 24.08 5.69 -0.92
C ILE A 174 25.54 5.42 -0.56
N ILE A 175 26.00 6.06 0.52
CA ILE A 175 27.34 5.88 1.08
C ILE A 175 27.27 5.66 2.59
N ALA A 176 28.34 5.11 3.17
CA ALA A 176 28.47 5.03 4.63
C ALA A 176 28.41 6.43 5.27
N GLY A 177 27.67 6.55 6.37
CA GLY A 177 27.38 7.81 7.06
C GLY A 177 26.11 8.52 6.59
N ASP A 178 25.44 8.04 5.54
CA ASP A 178 24.09 8.51 5.19
C ASP A 178 23.09 8.13 6.29
N MET A 179 22.03 8.93 6.41
CA MET A 179 21.09 8.86 7.53
C MET A 179 19.78 8.21 7.09
N LEU A 180 19.15 7.47 8.00
CA LEU A 180 17.86 6.81 7.78
C LEU A 180 16.74 7.54 8.51
N ILE A 181 15.68 7.85 7.76
CA ILE A 181 14.45 8.47 8.27
C ILE A 181 13.27 7.54 8.00
N GLY A 182 12.51 7.19 9.04
CA GLY A 182 11.28 6.43 8.94
C GLY A 182 10.04 7.32 8.90
N LEU A 183 9.11 7.07 7.98
CA LEU A 183 7.79 7.67 7.99
C LEU A 183 6.78 6.72 8.66
N PRO A 184 5.99 7.21 9.64
CA PRO A 184 5.06 6.35 10.37
C PRO A 184 4.02 5.69 9.49
N SER A 185 3.75 4.42 9.79
CA SER A 185 2.62 3.63 9.28
C SER A 185 1.32 4.02 9.98
N SER A 186 0.19 3.58 9.43
CA SER A 186 -1.14 3.71 10.04
C SER A 186 -1.50 2.50 10.93
N GLY A 187 -0.63 1.49 11.01
CA GLY A 187 -0.91 0.21 11.66
C GLY A 187 -0.22 -0.93 10.91
N LEU A 188 -0.91 -2.05 10.74
CA LEU A 188 -0.37 -3.23 10.05
C LEU A 188 -0.20 -3.06 8.54
N HIS A 189 -0.82 -2.03 7.96
CA HIS A 189 -0.97 -1.87 6.52
C HIS A 189 -1.67 -3.11 5.91
N SER A 190 -1.10 -3.73 4.87
CA SER A 190 -1.67 -4.90 4.18
C SER A 190 -0.87 -6.20 4.36
N ASN A 191 0.08 -6.24 5.31
CA ASN A 191 0.99 -7.38 5.50
C ASN A 191 0.85 -8.06 6.87
N GLY A 192 1.23 -9.33 6.96
CA GLY A 192 1.20 -10.11 8.21
C GLY A 192 -0.18 -10.64 8.63
N TYR A 193 -1.23 -10.43 7.84
CA TYR A 193 -2.61 -10.78 8.21
C TYR A 193 -2.86 -12.29 8.39
N SER A 194 -2.04 -13.14 7.79
CA SER A 194 -2.13 -14.59 8.03
C SER A 194 -1.77 -14.94 9.49
N LEU A 195 -0.72 -14.31 10.03
CA LEU A 195 -0.32 -14.48 11.43
C LEU A 195 -1.35 -13.84 12.38
N VAL A 196 -1.82 -12.65 12.04
CA VAL A 196 -2.88 -11.93 12.78
C VAL A 196 -4.12 -12.80 12.93
N ARG A 197 -4.59 -13.42 11.83
CA ARG A 197 -5.79 -14.27 11.87
C ARG A 197 -5.59 -15.50 12.72
N LYS A 198 -4.46 -16.19 12.53
CA LYS A 198 -4.10 -17.37 13.31
C LYS A 198 -4.07 -17.05 14.81
N LEU A 199 -3.49 -15.91 15.19
CA LEU A 199 -3.42 -15.49 16.58
C LEU A 199 -4.81 -15.16 17.14
N PHE A 200 -5.48 -14.16 16.56
CA PHE A 200 -6.68 -13.61 17.18
C PHE A 200 -7.90 -14.52 17.04
N PHE A 201 -8.12 -15.14 15.89
CA PHE A 201 -9.34 -15.88 15.62
C PHE A 201 -9.19 -17.39 15.84
N ASP A 202 -8.03 -17.98 15.52
CA ASP A 202 -7.85 -19.43 15.65
C ASP A 202 -7.34 -19.84 17.04
N ILE A 203 -6.38 -19.11 17.61
CA ILE A 203 -5.76 -19.44 18.91
C ILE A 203 -6.52 -18.81 20.08
N LEU A 204 -6.78 -17.51 20.01
CA LEU A 204 -7.42 -16.77 21.10
C LEU A 204 -8.95 -16.79 21.04
N ASP A 205 -9.53 -17.22 19.91
CA ASP A 205 -10.97 -17.21 19.60
C ASP A 205 -11.65 -15.86 19.90
N TRP A 206 -10.93 -14.76 19.68
CA TRP A 206 -11.49 -13.43 19.76
C TRP A 206 -12.41 -13.17 18.56
N LYS A 207 -13.34 -12.23 18.71
CA LYS A 207 -14.25 -11.80 17.64
C LYS A 207 -13.88 -10.40 17.18
N THR A 208 -14.30 -10.05 15.96
CA THR A 208 -14.00 -8.74 15.34
C THR A 208 -14.57 -7.57 16.14
N ASP A 209 -15.66 -7.78 16.88
CA ASP A 209 -16.34 -6.81 17.75
C ASP A 209 -15.75 -6.71 19.16
N LYS A 210 -14.71 -7.49 19.49
CA LYS A 210 -14.04 -7.40 20.79
C LYS A 210 -13.41 -6.03 20.96
N TYR A 211 -13.93 -5.24 21.90
CA TYR A 211 -13.35 -3.97 22.28
C TYR A 211 -12.07 -4.17 23.10
N LEU A 212 -11.03 -3.39 22.80
CA LEU A 212 -9.75 -3.42 23.49
C LEU A 212 -9.37 -1.99 23.91
N ASP A 213 -9.26 -1.75 25.21
CA ASP A 213 -8.99 -0.41 25.76
C ASP A 213 -7.69 0.20 25.22
N GLU A 214 -6.67 -0.63 24.99
CA GLU A 214 -5.38 -0.23 24.41
C GLU A 214 -5.49 0.28 22.97
N LEU A 215 -6.52 -0.14 22.23
CA LEU A 215 -6.83 0.32 20.87
C LEU A 215 -7.82 1.50 20.87
N GLY A 216 -8.65 1.62 21.90
CA GLY A 216 -9.75 2.58 21.96
C GLY A 216 -10.90 2.28 20.99
N CYS A 217 -10.93 1.06 20.43
CA CYS A 217 -11.90 0.62 19.43
C CYS A 217 -12.03 -0.91 19.40
N ALA A 218 -12.91 -1.43 18.53
CA ALA A 218 -13.02 -2.88 18.32
C ALA A 218 -11.81 -3.42 17.54
N LEU A 219 -11.41 -4.67 17.81
CA LEU A 219 -10.29 -5.34 17.14
C LEU A 219 -10.39 -5.24 15.62
N GLY A 220 -11.56 -5.55 15.06
CA GLY A 220 -11.79 -5.49 13.62
C GLY A 220 -11.58 -4.10 13.04
N GLU A 221 -12.00 -3.05 13.76
CA GLU A 221 -11.81 -1.66 13.31
C GLU A 221 -10.33 -1.30 13.23
N ALA A 222 -9.53 -1.71 14.23
CA ALA A 222 -8.07 -1.52 14.21
C ALA A 222 -7.38 -2.33 13.09
N LEU A 223 -7.86 -3.54 12.81
CA LEU A 223 -7.36 -4.38 11.71
C LEU A 223 -7.78 -3.89 10.32
N MET A 224 -8.86 -3.11 10.22
CA MET A 224 -9.34 -2.54 8.95
C MET A 224 -8.83 -1.12 8.68
N VAL A 225 -7.94 -0.57 9.52
CA VAL A 225 -7.29 0.71 9.25
C VAL A 225 -6.58 0.65 7.88
N PRO A 226 -6.88 1.55 6.93
CA PRO A 226 -6.27 1.53 5.60
C PRO A 226 -4.76 1.75 5.65
N THR A 227 -4.05 1.14 4.70
CA THR A 227 -2.64 1.39 4.45
C THR A 227 -2.44 2.85 4.09
N ARG A 228 -1.43 3.46 4.71
CA ARG A 228 -1.12 4.86 4.48
C ARG A 228 -0.52 5.04 3.07
N ILE A 229 -1.01 6.05 2.34
CA ILE A 229 -0.48 6.45 1.04
C ILE A 229 0.49 7.61 1.23
N TYR A 230 1.74 7.45 0.79
CA TYR A 230 2.81 8.43 1.01
C TYR A 230 3.08 9.33 -0.21
N ALA A 231 2.36 9.15 -1.31
CA ALA A 231 2.68 9.77 -2.59
C ALA A 231 2.79 11.30 -2.53
N ASP A 232 1.87 12.00 -1.85
CA ASP A 232 1.93 13.46 -1.78
C ASP A 232 3.21 13.94 -1.08
N THR A 233 3.50 13.39 0.09
CA THR A 233 4.69 13.70 0.88
C THR A 233 5.97 13.39 0.10
N ILE A 234 6.07 12.21 -0.51
CA ILE A 234 7.27 11.77 -1.22
C ILE A 234 7.50 12.55 -2.51
N VAL A 235 6.46 12.82 -3.30
CA VAL A 235 6.59 13.60 -4.55
C VAL A 235 7.04 15.03 -4.26
N ASP A 236 6.52 15.68 -3.22
CA ASP A 236 6.97 17.02 -2.81
C ASP A 236 8.41 16.98 -2.26
N LEU A 237 8.78 15.92 -1.53
CA LEU A 237 10.12 15.75 -0.98
C LEU A 237 11.19 15.55 -2.08
N VAL A 238 10.96 14.65 -3.02
CA VAL A 238 11.87 14.36 -4.16
C VAL A 238 12.01 15.57 -5.09
N ALA A 239 11.01 16.46 -5.13
CA ALA A 239 11.12 17.70 -5.88
C ALA A 239 12.07 18.72 -5.23
N ARG A 240 12.42 18.56 -3.94
CA ARG A 240 13.17 19.54 -3.14
C ARG A 240 14.55 19.05 -2.69
N PHE A 241 14.69 17.76 -2.41
CA PHE A 241 15.89 17.19 -1.80
C PHE A 241 16.42 16.01 -2.62
N ASP A 242 17.72 15.73 -2.51
CA ASP A 242 18.34 14.53 -3.10
C ASP A 242 18.12 13.33 -2.17
N ILE A 243 17.02 12.61 -2.39
CA ILE A 243 16.74 11.36 -1.69
C ILE A 243 17.53 10.24 -2.38
N LYS A 244 18.43 9.60 -1.63
CA LYS A 244 19.39 8.64 -2.19
C LYS A 244 18.83 7.24 -2.32
N GLY A 245 17.89 6.87 -1.45
CA GLY A 245 17.20 5.58 -1.47
C GLY A 245 15.88 5.63 -0.71
N MET A 246 14.96 4.75 -1.09
CA MET A 246 13.69 4.56 -0.41
C MET A 246 13.34 3.08 -0.33
N SER A 247 12.70 2.69 0.77
CA SER A 247 12.21 1.34 1.00
C SER A 247 10.79 1.40 1.54
N HIS A 248 9.84 0.81 0.81
CA HIS A 248 8.50 0.53 1.31
C HIS A 248 8.54 -0.73 2.18
N ILE A 249 8.08 -0.61 3.43
CA ILE A 249 8.15 -1.69 4.41
C ILE A 249 6.87 -2.52 4.33
N THR A 250 6.96 -3.65 3.65
CA THR A 250 5.84 -4.56 3.38
C THR A 250 6.08 -5.93 4.02
N GLY A 251 5.75 -7.04 3.32
CA GLY A 251 6.08 -8.39 3.75
C GLY A 251 7.59 -8.53 3.97
N GLY A 252 7.99 -9.30 4.98
CA GLY A 252 9.40 -9.44 5.36
C GLY A 252 9.94 -8.30 6.24
N GLY A 253 9.12 -7.27 6.50
CA GLY A 253 9.43 -6.19 7.43
C GLY A 253 10.74 -5.48 7.11
N PHE A 254 11.53 -5.17 8.14
CA PHE A 254 12.76 -4.40 7.97
C PHE A 254 13.86 -5.22 7.30
N TYR A 255 13.97 -6.50 7.69
CA TYR A 255 15.03 -7.39 7.24
C TYR A 255 14.96 -7.66 5.74
N GLU A 256 13.78 -7.79 5.15
CA GLU A 256 13.69 -8.04 3.72
C GLU A 256 13.71 -6.78 2.87
N ASN A 257 13.17 -5.66 3.36
CA ASN A 257 12.91 -4.49 2.52
C ASN A 257 14.09 -3.51 2.51
N ILE A 258 14.63 -3.16 3.68
CA ILE A 258 15.71 -2.15 3.78
C ILE A 258 16.96 -2.56 2.98
N PRO A 259 17.44 -3.82 3.00
CA PRO A 259 18.59 -4.21 2.18
C PRO A 259 18.41 -4.01 0.68
N ARG A 260 17.17 -4.07 0.15
CA ARG A 260 16.91 -4.01 -1.31
C ARG A 260 17.30 -2.67 -1.93
N MET A 261 17.34 -1.60 -1.13
CA MET A 261 17.80 -0.28 -1.60
C MET A 261 19.30 -0.05 -1.41
N LEU A 262 20.03 -0.95 -0.72
CA LEU A 262 21.43 -0.72 -0.37
C LEU A 262 22.39 -1.30 -1.43
N PRO A 263 23.42 -0.53 -1.84
CA PRO A 263 24.52 -1.05 -2.64
C PRO A 263 25.30 -2.18 -1.93
N ALA A 264 25.97 -3.02 -2.72
CA ALA A 264 26.87 -4.04 -2.17
C ALA A 264 27.99 -3.42 -1.31
N GLY A 265 28.32 -4.09 -0.20
CA GLY A 265 29.32 -3.62 0.78
C GLY A 265 28.80 -2.60 1.78
N LEU A 266 27.52 -2.19 1.69
CA LEU A 266 26.85 -1.33 2.65
C LEU A 266 25.74 -2.09 3.39
N SER A 267 25.49 -1.64 4.61
CA SER A 267 24.43 -2.15 5.48
C SER A 267 23.88 -0.99 6.34
N ALA A 268 22.85 -1.25 7.13
CA ALA A 268 22.31 -0.30 8.10
C ALA A 268 22.38 -0.82 9.54
N ASP A 269 22.64 0.09 10.48
CA ASP A 269 22.38 -0.11 11.90
C ASP A 269 21.08 0.61 12.26
N ILE A 270 20.03 -0.16 12.52
CA ILE A 270 18.68 0.36 12.76
C ILE A 270 18.45 0.56 14.26
N ILE A 271 18.10 1.77 14.68
CA ILE A 271 17.82 2.13 16.07
C ILE A 271 16.31 2.16 16.30
N THR A 272 15.80 1.30 17.19
CA THR A 272 14.36 1.10 17.34
C THR A 272 13.72 1.85 18.52
N GLN A 273 14.48 2.37 19.50
CA GLN A 273 13.95 3.17 20.63
C GLN A 273 13.05 4.33 20.21
N PHE A 274 13.29 4.93 19.04
CA PHE A 274 12.55 6.10 18.58
C PHE A 274 11.25 5.72 17.86
N ILE A 275 11.02 4.44 17.58
CA ILE A 275 9.84 3.96 16.90
C ILE A 275 8.70 3.84 17.91
N ASN A 276 7.64 4.62 17.69
CA ASN A 276 6.39 4.42 18.42
C ASN A 276 5.61 3.26 17.80
N ILE A 277 5.82 2.05 18.32
CA ILE A 277 5.16 0.84 17.83
C ILE A 277 3.62 0.96 18.05
N PRO A 278 2.81 0.83 16.98
CA PRO A 278 1.35 0.82 17.06
C PRO A 278 0.80 -0.16 18.11
N PRO A 279 -0.24 0.23 18.88
CA PRO A 279 -0.84 -0.63 19.90
C PRO A 279 -1.21 -2.04 19.39
N ILE A 280 -1.77 -2.15 18.19
CA ILE A 280 -2.14 -3.46 17.61
C ILE A 280 -0.93 -4.41 17.46
N GLN A 281 0.24 -3.91 17.10
CA GLN A 281 1.47 -4.71 16.98
C GLN A 281 2.03 -5.10 18.36
N LYS A 282 1.88 -4.24 19.37
CA LYS A 282 2.23 -4.58 20.77
C LYS A 282 1.34 -5.70 21.31
N ILE A 283 0.04 -5.65 21.02
CA ILE A 283 -0.91 -6.71 21.39
C ILE A 283 -0.55 -8.02 20.67
N ILE A 284 -0.28 -7.99 19.35
CA ILE A 284 0.14 -9.17 18.60
C ILE A 284 1.38 -9.80 19.22
N GLN A 285 2.40 -8.99 19.54
CA GLN A 285 3.62 -9.49 20.17
C GLN A 285 3.34 -10.15 21.52
N ARG A 286 2.58 -9.48 22.39
CA ARG A 286 2.27 -9.95 23.74
C ARG A 286 1.45 -11.23 23.72
N GLU A 287 0.32 -11.23 23.02
CA GLU A 287 -0.60 -12.37 23.02
C GLU A 287 -0.03 -13.56 22.23
N GLY A 288 0.78 -13.30 21.21
CA GLY A 288 1.44 -14.34 20.43
C GLY A 288 2.76 -14.84 21.04
N ASN A 289 3.25 -14.20 22.10
CA ASN A 289 4.59 -14.43 22.66
C ASN A 289 5.68 -14.46 21.57
N ILE A 290 5.61 -13.51 20.64
CA ILE A 290 6.46 -13.47 19.44
C ILE A 290 7.77 -12.75 19.77
N ASN A 291 8.89 -13.35 19.39
CA ASN A 291 10.20 -12.71 19.54
C ASN A 291 10.24 -11.38 18.78
N LEU A 292 10.92 -10.37 19.33
CA LEU A 292 10.98 -9.05 18.71
C LEU A 292 11.61 -9.07 17.31
N ASP A 293 12.63 -9.90 17.05
CA ASP A 293 13.23 -10.03 15.72
C ASP A 293 12.24 -10.64 14.72
N GLU A 294 11.44 -11.62 15.16
CA GLU A 294 10.36 -12.20 14.35
C GLU A 294 9.30 -11.13 14.03
N MET A 295 8.96 -10.26 14.99
CA MET A 295 8.06 -9.13 14.76
C MET A 295 8.60 -8.18 13.66
N TYR A 296 9.89 -7.84 13.69
CA TYR A 296 10.54 -7.01 12.66
C TYR A 296 10.74 -7.71 11.31
N SER A 297 10.69 -9.04 11.27
CA SER A 297 10.71 -9.82 10.03
C SER A 297 9.33 -10.00 9.39
N THR A 298 8.25 -9.73 10.12
CA THR A 298 6.89 -9.89 9.62
C THR A 298 6.18 -8.56 9.40
N PHE A 299 6.35 -7.63 10.34
CA PHE A 299 5.58 -6.39 10.41
C PHE A 299 6.45 -5.16 10.17
N ASN A 300 5.79 -4.07 9.81
CA ASN A 300 6.42 -2.77 9.62
C ASN A 300 6.82 -2.05 10.93
N MET A 301 6.38 -2.59 12.08
CA MET A 301 6.69 -2.12 13.43
C MET A 301 6.42 -0.62 13.68
N GLY A 302 5.55 0.00 12.89
CA GLY A 302 5.22 1.41 13.00
C GLY A 302 5.79 2.30 11.91
N ILE A 303 6.64 1.80 11.01
CA ILE A 303 7.26 2.57 9.92
C ILE A 303 6.85 1.99 8.57
N GLY A 304 6.20 2.79 7.71
CA GLY A 304 5.77 2.33 6.38
C GLY A 304 6.77 2.61 5.27
N ILE A 305 7.56 3.69 5.36
CA ILE A 305 8.59 4.06 4.38
C ILE A 305 9.87 4.39 5.12
N VAL A 306 11.01 3.93 4.62
CA VAL A 306 12.34 4.33 5.06
C VAL A 306 13.02 5.12 3.94
N LEU A 307 13.57 6.28 4.27
CA LEU A 307 14.35 7.14 3.39
C LEU A 307 15.82 7.08 3.77
N THR A 308 16.71 7.01 2.78
CA THR A 308 18.15 7.23 2.95
C THR A 308 18.52 8.58 2.38
N VAL A 309 19.15 9.43 3.20
CA VAL A 309 19.48 10.82 2.86
C VAL A 309 20.93 11.16 3.22
N GLY A 310 21.48 12.18 2.57
CA GLY A 310 22.79 12.71 2.95
C GLY A 310 22.82 13.20 4.39
N LYS A 311 23.95 13.00 5.06
CA LYS A 311 24.15 13.48 6.45
C LYS A 311 23.91 14.98 6.60
N ASP A 312 24.33 15.77 5.62
CA ASP A 312 24.20 17.23 5.65
C ASP A 312 22.75 17.69 5.39
N ASP A 313 21.97 16.92 4.61
CA ASP A 313 20.57 17.22 4.30
C ASP A 313 19.59 16.75 5.39
N TYR A 314 20.02 15.81 6.23
CA TYR A 314 19.19 15.13 7.23
C TYR A 314 18.38 16.11 8.10
N SER A 315 19.03 17.14 8.65
CA SER A 315 18.39 18.06 9.58
C SER A 315 17.31 18.92 8.90
N GLU A 316 17.57 19.33 7.66
CA GLU A 316 16.62 20.13 6.88
C GLU A 316 15.41 19.29 6.44
N ILE A 317 15.65 18.05 5.98
CA ILE A 317 14.60 17.12 5.60
C ILE A 317 13.70 16.78 6.80
N LEU A 318 14.29 16.49 7.97
CA LEU A 318 13.55 16.19 9.19
C LEU A 318 12.65 17.36 9.59
N LYS A 319 13.19 18.58 9.58
CA LYS A 319 12.42 19.80 9.85
C LYS A 319 11.29 19.97 8.84
N TYR A 320 11.58 19.83 7.55
CA TYR A 320 10.59 19.99 6.50
C TYR A 320 9.42 19.01 6.63
N LEU A 321 9.72 17.73 6.87
CA LEU A 321 8.70 16.71 7.13
C LEU A 321 7.86 17.07 8.37
N THR A 322 8.51 17.50 9.46
CA THR A 322 7.82 17.90 10.69
C THR A 322 6.90 19.10 10.46
N ASP A 323 7.36 20.12 9.73
CA ASP A 323 6.56 21.31 9.38
C ASP A 323 5.35 20.98 8.48
N LYS A 324 5.42 19.88 7.72
CA LYS A 324 4.31 19.31 6.94
C LYS A 324 3.32 18.48 7.78
N GLY A 325 3.56 18.33 9.08
CA GLY A 325 2.74 17.51 9.97
C GLY A 325 3.08 16.02 9.91
N GLU A 326 4.20 15.64 9.29
CA GLU A 326 4.73 14.30 9.42
C GLU A 326 5.38 14.13 10.80
N ASN A 327 5.46 12.88 11.28
CA ASN A 327 6.21 12.54 12.49
C ASN A 327 7.42 11.66 12.12
N PRO A 328 8.41 12.19 11.39
CA PRO A 328 9.54 11.42 10.92
C PRO A 328 10.37 10.88 12.11
N VAL A 329 10.86 9.65 11.97
CA VAL A 329 11.61 8.94 13.01
C VAL A 329 13.05 8.76 12.56
N PHE A 330 14.00 9.11 13.42
CA PHE A 330 15.39 8.74 13.18
C PHE A 330 15.56 7.23 13.33
N LEU A 331 16.06 6.57 12.28
CA LEU A 331 16.23 5.11 12.26
C LEU A 331 17.68 4.66 12.33
N GLY A 332 18.66 5.54 12.30
CA GLY A 332 20.08 5.18 12.33
C GLY A 332 20.83 5.63 11.09
N GLU A 333 21.90 4.91 10.78
CA GLU A 333 22.85 5.30 9.73
C GLU A 333 23.27 4.11 8.86
N ILE A 334 23.68 4.42 7.64
CA ILE A 334 24.34 3.49 6.74
C ILE A 334 25.78 3.29 7.19
N ILE A 335 26.24 2.05 7.18
CA ILE A 335 27.60 1.66 7.58
C ILE A 335 28.28 0.85 6.49
N GLN A 336 29.60 0.85 6.50
CA GLN A 336 30.40 -0.07 5.69
C GLN A 336 30.41 -1.44 6.37
N ARG A 337 29.66 -2.40 5.83
CA ARG A 337 29.60 -3.78 6.33
C ARG A 337 29.00 -4.68 5.25
N ASP A 338 29.60 -5.86 5.08
CA ASP A 338 29.00 -6.95 4.31
C ASP A 338 27.93 -7.68 5.13
N GLY A 339 26.82 -8.05 4.49
CA GLY A 339 25.72 -8.80 5.11
C GLY A 339 24.51 -7.93 5.46
N ASP A 340 23.58 -8.52 6.22
CA ASP A 340 22.26 -7.94 6.45
C ASP A 340 22.28 -6.75 7.43
N ILE A 341 21.16 -6.01 7.45
CA ILE A 341 20.94 -4.97 8.45
C ILE A 341 21.05 -5.52 9.87
N LYS A 342 21.38 -4.65 10.81
CA LYS A 342 21.41 -4.97 12.23
C LYS A 342 20.40 -4.10 12.95
N ILE A 343 19.42 -4.75 13.56
CA ILE A 343 18.47 -4.06 14.42
C ILE A 343 19.05 -3.96 15.83
N CYS A 344 19.18 -2.73 16.31
CA CYS A 344 19.67 -2.37 17.63
C CYS A 344 18.47 -1.99 18.51
N HIS A 345 17.93 -2.97 19.23
CA HIS A 345 16.95 -2.77 20.31
C HIS A 345 17.65 -2.14 21.52
N ARG A 346 17.92 -0.85 21.42
CA ARG A 346 18.43 -0.03 22.52
C ARG A 346 17.37 0.95 22.94
#